data_AF-A0A2R6P5T3-F1
#
_entry.id   AF-A0A2R6P5T3-F1
#
_cell.length_a   1.000
_cell.length_b   1.000
_cell.length_c   1.000
_cell.angle_alpha   90.00
_cell.angle_beta   90.00
_cell.angle_gamma   90.00
#
_symmetry.space_group_name_H-M   'P 1'
#
loop_
_entity.id
_entity.type
_entity.pdbx_description
1 polymer ?
#
loop_
_entity_poly.entity_id
_entity_poly.type
_entity_poly.pdbx_seq_one_letter_code
_entity_poly.pdbx_strand_id
1 'polypeptide(L)'
;MEEHRMILKDVFGESSDSEDDEQLKQQIQSEDPNGDGQSQLILEKSPSWERVSEINGLWICRDLLSPHQQSSLLSSIEDEGWFTEASHNQAMRFGNLPAWAIELAKLIREVVHYIDHDSEFADITACCKDKDASFFPSDLFWREPLFDQLIVNVYQPGDLCAC
;
A
#
# COMPACT_ATOMS: atom_id res chain seq x y z
N MET A 1 -40.52 -4.20 9.64
CA MET A 1 -39.91 -2.85 9.54
C MET A 1 -38.78 -2.68 10.56
N GLU A 2 -38.87 -3.27 11.76
CA GLU A 2 -37.80 -3.22 12.78
C GLU A 2 -36.59 -4.14 12.48
N GLU A 3 -36.81 -5.33 11.91
CA GLU A 3 -35.73 -6.26 11.52
C GLU A 3 -34.74 -5.65 10.52
N HIS A 4 -35.24 -4.88 9.56
CA HIS A 4 -34.40 -4.24 8.54
C HIS A 4 -33.51 -3.16 9.16
N ARG A 5 -33.96 -2.53 10.26
CA ARG A 5 -33.21 -1.49 10.98
C ARG A 5 -32.09 -2.09 11.82
N MET A 6 -32.29 -3.29 12.36
CA MET A 6 -31.24 -4.05 13.04
C MET A 6 -30.18 -4.56 12.06
N ILE A 7 -30.58 -5.11 10.92
CA ILE A 7 -29.62 -5.57 9.90
C ILE A 7 -28.76 -4.42 9.42
N LEU A 8 -29.36 -3.25 9.17
CA LEU A 8 -28.59 -2.07 8.76
C LEU A 8 -27.66 -1.55 9.87
N LYS A 9 -28.06 -1.59 11.15
CA LYS A 9 -27.15 -1.24 12.26
C LYS A 9 -26.01 -2.26 12.45
N ASP A 10 -26.29 -3.54 12.22
CA ASP A 10 -25.30 -4.62 12.34
C ASP A 10 -24.26 -4.56 11.21
N VAL A 11 -24.69 -4.17 10.00
CA VAL A 11 -23.82 -4.04 8.82
C VAL A 11 -23.09 -2.69 8.79
N PHE A 12 -23.73 -1.59 9.21
CA PHE A 12 -23.21 -0.22 9.00
C PHE A 12 -22.85 0.53 10.30
N GLY A 13 -23.03 -0.08 11.47
CA GLY A 13 -22.74 0.54 12.77
C GLY A 13 -23.77 1.60 13.20
N GLU A 14 -23.64 2.10 14.44
CA GLU A 14 -24.48 3.19 14.92
C GLU A 14 -23.99 4.53 14.32
N SER A 15 -24.90 5.28 13.69
CA SER A 15 -24.62 6.63 13.21
C SER A 15 -24.31 7.53 14.40
N SER A 16 -23.04 7.94 14.53
CA SER A 16 -22.60 8.87 15.57
C SER A 16 -22.58 10.29 15.00
N ASP A 17 -23.50 11.09 15.50
CA ASP A 17 -23.55 12.55 15.38
C ASP A 17 -22.82 13.12 16.60
N SER A 18 -21.64 13.73 16.43
CA SER A 18 -21.02 14.59 17.45
C SER A 18 -19.87 15.44 16.93
N GLU A 19 -19.96 16.71 17.30
CA GLU A 19 -19.12 17.88 17.05
C GLU A 19 -17.76 17.84 17.80
N ASP A 20 -16.79 18.59 17.25
CA ASP A 20 -15.58 19.21 17.85
C ASP A 20 -14.69 18.42 18.84
N ASP A 21 -13.37 18.34 18.59
CA ASP A 21 -12.42 19.29 19.20
C ASP A 21 -10.94 19.08 18.79
N GLU A 22 -10.19 20.15 19.00
CA GLU A 22 -8.87 20.54 18.52
C GLU A 22 -7.62 19.84 19.13
N GLN A 23 -6.52 19.93 18.36
CA GLN A 23 -5.10 20.08 18.77
C GLN A 23 -4.36 18.96 19.54
N LEU A 24 -3.25 18.48 18.97
CA LEU A 24 -1.91 18.90 19.44
C LEU A 24 -0.77 18.48 18.48
N LYS A 25 0.08 19.45 18.13
CA LYS A 25 1.43 19.28 17.57
C LYS A 25 2.40 18.73 18.62
N GLN A 26 3.37 17.90 18.23
CA GLN A 26 4.78 18.11 18.61
C GLN A 26 5.78 17.25 17.83
N GLN A 27 6.86 17.91 17.40
CA GLN A 27 8.03 17.41 16.69
C GLN A 27 8.96 16.62 17.63
N ILE A 28 9.61 15.57 17.14
CA ILE A 28 10.90 15.11 17.70
C ILE A 28 11.86 14.71 16.57
N GLN A 29 13.00 15.39 16.52
CA GLN A 29 14.23 15.01 15.82
C GLN A 29 15.03 14.05 16.71
N SER A 30 15.61 13.01 16.14
CA SER A 30 16.74 12.31 16.76
C SER A 30 17.64 11.69 15.69
N GLU A 31 18.83 12.28 15.53
CA GLU A 31 19.98 11.70 14.83
C GLU A 31 20.73 10.78 15.81
N ASP A 32 21.20 9.62 15.35
CA ASP A 32 22.29 8.88 16.00
C ASP A 32 23.25 8.30 14.94
N PRO A 33 24.59 8.48 15.08
CA PRO A 33 25.57 8.10 14.07
C PRO A 33 26.27 6.76 14.41
N ASN A 34 26.45 5.92 13.38
CA ASN A 34 27.27 4.70 13.29
C ASN A 34 26.57 3.35 13.55
N GLY A 35 26.33 2.63 12.46
CA GLY A 35 26.04 1.20 12.47
C GLY A 35 25.77 0.64 11.07
N ASP A 36 26.84 0.16 10.43
CA ASP A 36 26.92 -0.82 9.33
C ASP A 36 26.06 -0.63 8.05
N GLY A 37 26.75 -0.53 6.93
CA GLY A 37 26.17 -0.26 5.62
C GLY A 37 25.52 -1.49 5.01
N GLN A 38 24.20 -1.60 5.12
CA GLN A 38 23.35 -2.34 4.19
C GLN A 38 21.90 -1.87 4.33
N SER A 39 21.33 -1.41 3.20
CA SER A 39 19.90 -1.07 3.02
C SER A 39 19.41 0.27 3.60
N GLN A 40 20.18 1.35 3.40
CA GLN A 40 19.54 2.66 3.17
C GLN A 40 19.21 2.75 1.69
N LEU A 41 18.16 2.05 1.26
CA LEU A 41 17.39 2.58 0.14
C LEU A 41 16.86 3.92 0.64
N ILE A 42 17.42 4.97 0.06
CA ILE A 42 17.20 6.37 0.35
C ILE A 42 15.71 6.64 0.22
N LEU A 43 14.98 6.40 1.30
CA LEU A 43 13.60 6.80 1.44
C LEU A 43 13.66 8.22 1.98
N GLU A 44 14.15 9.12 1.12
CA GLU A 44 14.41 10.54 1.37
C GLU A 44 13.18 11.27 1.96
N LYS A 45 12.00 10.65 1.82
CA LYS A 45 10.73 11.04 2.42
C LYS A 45 9.93 9.77 2.73
N SER A 46 9.62 9.52 4.01
CA SER A 46 8.73 8.43 4.45
C SER A 46 7.45 8.42 3.60
N PRO A 47 7.02 7.26 3.07
CA PRO A 47 5.86 7.25 2.21
C PRO A 47 4.63 7.50 3.09
N SER A 48 3.70 8.31 2.60
CA SER A 48 2.54 8.68 3.40
C SER A 48 1.44 7.65 3.24
N TRP A 49 0.99 7.10 4.37
CA TRP A 49 -0.07 6.11 4.41
C TRP A 49 -1.39 6.75 4.81
N GLU A 50 -2.42 6.49 4.01
CA GLU A 50 -3.77 6.99 4.21
C GLU A 50 -4.74 5.81 4.28
N ARG A 51 -5.52 5.74 5.36
CA ARG A 51 -6.60 4.77 5.48
C ARG A 51 -7.86 5.32 4.82
N VAL A 52 -8.53 4.48 4.03
CA VAL A 52 -9.90 4.77 3.58
C VAL A 52 -10.86 4.29 4.66
N SER A 53 -11.44 5.24 5.41
CA SER A 53 -12.23 4.94 6.61
C SER A 53 -13.49 4.11 6.30
N GLU A 54 -14.03 4.24 5.09
CA GLU A 54 -15.23 3.55 4.63
C GLU A 54 -14.98 2.10 4.21
N ILE A 55 -13.73 1.70 3.95
CA ILE A 55 -13.39 0.38 3.43
C ILE A 55 -12.34 -0.27 4.33
N ASN A 56 -12.79 -1.23 5.15
CA ASN A 56 -11.90 -2.00 6.01
C ASN A 56 -10.82 -2.72 5.21
N GLY A 57 -9.56 -2.57 5.64
CA GLY A 57 -8.39 -3.17 5.00
C GLY A 57 -7.85 -2.41 3.79
N LEU A 58 -8.48 -1.29 3.37
CA LEU A 58 -7.97 -0.47 2.28
C LEU A 58 -7.06 0.66 2.79
N TRP A 59 -5.85 0.67 2.25
CA TRP A 59 -4.84 1.67 2.53
C TRP A 59 -4.19 2.18 1.25
N ILE A 60 -3.83 3.46 1.23
CA ILE A 60 -3.18 4.12 0.12
C ILE A 60 -1.78 4.55 0.56
N CYS A 61 -0.77 4.02 -0.11
CA CYS A 61 0.61 4.51 0.00
C CYS A 61 0.83 5.58 -1.06
N ARG A 62 0.99 6.85 -0.65
CA ARG A 62 1.38 7.91 -1.58
C ARG A 62 2.89 8.04 -1.62
N ASP A 63 3.38 8.47 -2.78
CA ASP A 63 4.80 8.74 -3.04
C ASP A 63 5.73 7.52 -2.77
N LEU A 64 5.22 6.29 -2.93
CA LEU A 64 6.01 5.07 -2.71
C LEU A 64 7.25 5.00 -3.61
N LEU A 65 7.11 5.41 -4.88
CA LEU A 65 8.19 5.45 -5.85
C LEU A 65 8.58 6.89 -6.14
N SER A 66 9.87 7.21 -6.02
CA SER A 66 10.43 8.47 -6.51
C SER A 66 10.26 8.60 -8.03
N PRO A 67 10.29 9.82 -8.60
CA PRO A 67 10.21 10.02 -10.06
C PRO A 67 11.28 9.23 -10.84
N HIS A 68 12.47 9.08 -10.27
CA HIS A 68 13.55 8.27 -10.86
C HIS A 68 13.19 6.78 -10.87
N GLN A 69 12.68 6.23 -9.77
CA GLN A 69 12.23 4.83 -9.70
C GLN A 69 11.06 4.58 -10.66
N GLN A 70 10.11 5.51 -10.76
CA GLN A 70 9.00 5.41 -11.73
C GLN A 70 9.52 5.35 -13.16
N SER A 71 10.45 6.23 -13.53
CA SER A 71 11.06 6.26 -14.88
C SER A 71 11.84 4.98 -15.17
N SER A 72 12.62 4.49 -14.21
CA SER A 72 13.39 3.24 -14.32
C SER A 72 12.48 2.01 -14.48
N LEU A 73 11.37 1.96 -13.73
CA LEU A 73 10.37 0.89 -13.83
C LEU A 73 9.73 0.88 -15.21
N LEU A 74 9.29 2.05 -15.70
CA LEU A 74 8.69 2.19 -17.03
C LEU A 74 9.66 1.77 -18.13
N SER A 75 10.91 2.24 -18.09
CA SER A 75 11.96 1.84 -19.05
C SER A 75 12.17 0.33 -19.03
N SER A 76 12.17 -0.30 -17.85
CA SER A 76 12.35 -1.76 -17.75
C SER A 76 11.20 -2.55 -18.38
N ILE A 77 9.96 -2.06 -18.22
CA ILE A 77 8.77 -2.65 -18.84
C ILE A 77 8.79 -2.47 -20.36
N GLU A 78 9.21 -1.29 -20.84
CA GLU A 78 9.37 -0.99 -22.27
C GLU A 78 10.47 -1.85 -22.91
N ASP A 79 11.61 -2.01 -22.25
CA ASP A 79 12.74 -2.82 -22.72
C ASP A 79 12.39 -4.31 -22.82
N GLU A 80 11.50 -4.81 -21.95
CA GLU A 80 10.96 -6.17 -22.06
C GLU A 80 9.88 -6.32 -23.16
N GLY A 81 9.40 -5.22 -23.74
CA GLY A 81 8.49 -5.24 -24.87
C GLY A 81 7.09 -5.76 -24.57
N TRP A 82 6.59 -5.58 -23.34
CA TRP A 82 5.29 -6.15 -22.93
C TRP A 82 4.10 -5.56 -23.69
N PHE A 83 4.22 -4.33 -24.20
CA PHE A 83 3.14 -3.57 -24.83
C PHE A 83 3.53 -3.03 -26.22
N THR A 84 4.27 -3.80 -27.02
CA THR A 84 4.72 -3.37 -28.36
C THR A 84 3.58 -3.24 -29.38
N GLU A 85 2.46 -3.92 -29.16
CA GLU A 85 1.28 -3.82 -30.02
C GLU A 85 0.16 -3.09 -29.28
N ALA A 86 -0.47 -2.12 -29.95
CA ALA A 86 -1.54 -1.32 -29.36
C ALA A 86 -2.79 -2.13 -28.95
N SER A 87 -2.94 -3.35 -29.44
CA SER A 87 -4.02 -4.28 -29.03
C SER A 87 -3.75 -5.01 -27.71
N HIS A 88 -2.52 -4.97 -27.19
CA HIS A 88 -2.18 -5.60 -25.92
C HIS A 88 -2.29 -4.57 -24.78
N ASN A 89 -3.32 -4.71 -23.97
CA ASN A 89 -3.53 -3.88 -22.78
C ASN A 89 -3.19 -4.63 -21.47
N GLN A 90 -2.80 -5.90 -21.55
CA GLN A 90 -2.49 -6.74 -20.41
C GLN A 90 -1.34 -7.70 -20.71
N ALA A 91 -0.44 -7.85 -19.75
CA ALA A 91 0.60 -8.86 -19.71
C ALA A 91 0.56 -9.60 -18.37
N MET A 92 0.77 -10.93 -18.39
CA MET A 92 0.76 -11.78 -17.19
C MET A 92 2.05 -12.58 -17.10
N ARG A 93 2.55 -12.76 -15.87
CA ARG A 93 3.74 -13.57 -15.59
C ARG A 93 3.56 -14.34 -14.29
N PHE A 94 3.89 -15.62 -14.33
CA PHE A 94 3.75 -16.57 -13.21
C PHE A 94 5.10 -17.23 -12.91
N GLY A 95 5.35 -17.52 -11.63
CA GLY A 95 6.59 -18.09 -11.14
C GLY A 95 7.72 -17.06 -11.13
N ASN A 96 8.63 -17.15 -12.10
CA ASN A 96 9.84 -16.33 -12.14
C ASN A 96 9.52 -14.92 -12.66
N LEU A 97 9.34 -13.98 -11.73
CA LEU A 97 9.10 -12.57 -12.01
C LEU A 97 10.37 -11.86 -12.51
N PRO A 98 10.24 -10.77 -13.29
CA PRO A 98 11.39 -9.98 -13.74
C PRO A 98 12.05 -9.24 -12.58
N ALA A 99 13.31 -8.82 -12.77
CA ALA A 99 14.12 -8.21 -11.72
C ALA A 99 13.46 -6.97 -11.10
N TRP A 100 12.90 -6.08 -11.93
CA TRP A 100 12.20 -4.88 -11.47
C TRP A 100 10.97 -5.20 -10.61
N ALA A 101 10.28 -6.33 -10.86
CA ALA A 101 9.12 -6.74 -10.08
C ALA A 101 9.54 -7.30 -8.71
N ILE A 102 10.67 -8.02 -8.67
CA ILE A 102 11.27 -8.51 -7.43
C ILE A 102 11.73 -7.33 -6.57
N GLU A 103 12.35 -6.31 -7.17
CA GLU A 103 12.75 -5.09 -6.48
C GLU A 103 11.55 -4.31 -5.94
N LEU A 104 10.48 -4.16 -6.74
CA LEU A 104 9.24 -3.55 -6.27
C LEU A 104 8.61 -4.31 -5.10
N ALA A 105 8.63 -5.66 -5.14
CA ALA A 105 8.15 -6.49 -4.05
C ALA A 105 8.97 -6.31 -2.76
N LYS A 106 10.31 -6.18 -2.87
CA LYS A 106 11.18 -5.88 -1.73
C LYS A 106 10.86 -4.52 -1.12
N LEU A 107 10.69 -3.49 -1.96
CA LEU A 107 10.30 -2.16 -1.49
C LEU A 107 8.96 -2.20 -0.74
N ILE A 108 7.96 -2.90 -1.27
CA ILE A 108 6.67 -3.08 -0.59
C ILE A 108 6.87 -3.73 0.78
N ARG A 109 7.68 -4.81 0.87
CA ARG A 109 7.98 -5.48 2.14
C ARG A 109 8.63 -4.54 3.15
N GLU A 110 9.62 -3.76 2.72
CA GLU A 110 10.33 -2.81 3.57
C GLU A 110 9.40 -1.74 4.14
N VAL A 111 8.55 -1.15 3.29
CA VAL A 111 7.63 -0.11 3.73
C VAL A 111 6.54 -0.67 4.66
N VAL A 112 5.99 -1.84 4.35
CA VAL A 112 5.01 -2.50 5.22
C VAL A 112 5.64 -2.84 6.59
N HIS A 113 6.90 -3.28 6.60
CA HIS A 113 7.61 -3.57 7.86
C HIS A 113 7.79 -2.33 8.73
N TYR A 114 8.09 -1.19 8.11
CA TYR A 114 8.31 0.07 8.80
C TYR A 114 7.05 0.55 9.55
N ILE A 115 5.87 0.42 8.94
CA ILE A 115 4.59 0.79 9.57
C ILE A 115 4.32 -0.02 10.84
N ASP A 116 4.63 -1.32 10.81
CA ASP A 116 4.41 -2.21 11.95
C ASP A 116 5.30 -1.85 13.16
N HIS A 117 6.43 -1.18 12.90
CA HIS A 117 7.37 -0.71 13.92
C HIS A 117 7.10 0.73 14.39
N ASP A 118 6.40 1.55 13.58
CA ASP A 118 6.13 2.94 13.89
C ASP A 118 4.88 3.04 14.80
N SER A 119 5.13 3.14 16.11
CA SER A 119 4.14 3.01 17.17
C SER A 119 2.99 4.04 17.12
N GLU A 120 3.10 5.12 16.34
CA GLU A 120 2.00 6.06 16.09
C GLU A 120 0.91 5.46 15.17
N PHE A 121 1.27 4.57 14.24
CA PHE A 121 0.30 3.86 13.39
C PHE A 121 -0.32 2.65 14.10
N ALA A 122 0.38 2.10 15.10
CA ALA A 122 -0.18 1.09 16.00
C ALA A 122 -1.41 1.62 16.78
N ASP A 123 -1.49 2.94 17.02
CA ASP A 123 -2.65 3.58 17.65
C ASP A 123 -3.85 3.71 16.69
N ILE A 124 -3.59 3.82 15.37
CA ILE A 124 -4.63 3.83 14.32
C ILE A 124 -5.25 2.44 14.15
N THR A 125 -4.45 1.38 14.26
CA THR A 125 -4.96 0.00 14.32
C THR A 125 -5.62 -0.31 15.66
N ALA A 126 -5.17 0.27 16.78
CA ALA A 126 -5.77 0.08 18.10
C ALA A 126 -7.17 0.71 18.26
N CYS A 127 -7.46 1.80 17.55
CA CYS A 127 -8.80 2.41 17.53
C CYS A 127 -9.87 1.52 16.86
N CYS A 128 -9.45 0.52 16.07
CA CYS A 128 -10.33 -0.52 15.59
C CYS A 128 -10.33 -1.68 16.59
N LYS A 129 -11.52 -2.00 17.13
CA LYS A 129 -11.70 -3.14 18.04
C LYS A 129 -11.34 -4.51 17.43
N ASP A 130 -10.92 -4.55 16.17
CA ASP A 130 -10.36 -5.72 15.51
C ASP A 130 -8.85 -5.79 15.79
N LYS A 131 -8.51 -6.53 16.84
CA LYS A 131 -7.13 -6.86 17.23
C LYS A 131 -6.32 -7.61 16.17
N ASP A 132 -6.92 -7.93 15.03
CA ASP A 132 -6.35 -8.74 13.95
C ASP A 132 -6.20 -7.97 12.63
N ALA A 133 -6.45 -6.65 12.59
CA ALA A 133 -6.31 -5.84 11.39
C ALA A 133 -4.83 -5.48 11.11
N SER A 134 -3.96 -6.49 10.99
CA SER A 134 -2.60 -6.29 10.49
C SER A 134 -2.65 -5.69 9.09
N PHE A 135 -1.86 -4.65 8.84
CA PHE A 135 -1.78 -3.95 7.56
C PHE A 135 -1.58 -4.89 6.36
N PHE A 136 -0.77 -5.92 6.58
CA PHE A 136 -0.54 -7.00 5.63
C PHE A 136 -0.64 -8.33 6.39
N PRO A 137 -1.36 -9.34 5.89
CA PRO A 137 -1.46 -10.63 6.57
C PRO A 137 -0.08 -11.22 6.82
N SER A 138 0.23 -11.57 8.08
CA SER A 138 1.55 -12.07 8.47
C SER A 138 1.99 -13.28 7.66
N ASP A 139 1.05 -14.20 7.37
CA ASP A 139 1.31 -15.39 6.55
C ASP A 139 1.78 -15.05 5.13
N LEU A 140 1.32 -13.92 4.58
CA LEU A 140 1.75 -13.45 3.26
C LEU A 140 3.07 -12.68 3.34
N PHE A 141 3.27 -11.91 4.41
CA PHE A 141 4.44 -11.05 4.58
C PHE A 141 5.75 -11.86 4.53
N TRP A 142 5.75 -13.05 5.12
CA TRP A 142 6.92 -13.92 5.24
C TRP A 142 7.09 -14.93 4.10
N ARG A 143 6.26 -14.91 3.06
CA ARG A 143 6.40 -15.81 1.90
C ARG A 143 7.68 -15.52 1.11
N GLU A 144 8.24 -16.54 0.48
CA GLU A 144 9.34 -16.38 -0.48
C GLU A 144 9.01 -17.08 -1.81
N PRO A 145 8.96 -16.37 -2.94
CA PRO A 145 8.98 -14.90 -3.05
C PRO A 145 7.71 -14.26 -2.46
N LEU A 146 7.75 -12.95 -2.16
CA LEU A 146 6.57 -12.21 -1.67
C LEU A 146 5.37 -12.37 -2.61
N PHE A 147 5.65 -12.21 -3.90
CA PHE A 147 4.72 -12.40 -5.01
C PHE A 147 5.36 -13.35 -6.01
N ASP A 148 4.57 -14.31 -6.50
CA ASP A 148 4.94 -15.28 -7.53
C ASP A 148 4.10 -15.09 -8.81
N GLN A 149 3.21 -14.09 -8.83
CA GLN A 149 2.33 -13.79 -9.95
C GLN A 149 2.23 -12.28 -10.13
N LEU A 150 2.18 -11.86 -11.38
CA LEU A 150 2.13 -10.46 -11.77
C LEU A 150 1.22 -10.30 -12.98
N ILE A 151 0.34 -9.30 -12.92
CA ILE A 151 -0.48 -8.84 -14.03
C ILE A 151 -0.22 -7.35 -14.18
N VAL A 152 0.23 -6.92 -15.35
CA VAL A 152 0.40 -5.50 -15.68
C VAL A 152 -0.62 -5.14 -16.73
N ASN A 153 -1.36 -4.07 -16.47
CA ASN A 153 -2.36 -3.53 -17.38
C ASN A 153 -1.95 -2.13 -17.83
N VAL A 154 -2.21 -1.80 -19.08
CA VAL A 154 -2.07 -0.46 -19.65
C VAL A 154 -3.46 0.04 -19.99
N TYR A 155 -3.78 1.25 -19.53
CA TYR A 155 -5.06 1.89 -19.80
C TYR A 155 -4.85 3.14 -20.65
N GLN A 156 -5.50 3.19 -21.80
CA GLN A 156 -5.60 4.36 -22.64
C GLN A 156 -6.76 5.26 -22.17
N PRO A 157 -6.73 6.56 -22.51
CA PRO A 157 -7.85 7.44 -22.25
C PRO A 157 -9.16 6.88 -22.84
N GLY A 158 -10.14 6.60 -21.98
CA GLY A 158 -11.43 6.03 -22.36
C GLY A 158 -11.64 4.56 -21.99
N ASP A 159 -10.60 3.81 -21.63
CA ASP A 159 -10.70 2.37 -21.32
C ASP A 159 -11.47 2.08 -20.02
N LEU A 160 -11.50 3.03 -19.09
CA LEU A 160 -12.18 2.93 -17.80
C LEU A 160 -13.52 3.68 -17.76
N CYS A 161 -14.01 4.17 -18.91
CA CYS A 161 -15.36 4.71 -18.99
C CYS A 161 -16.36 3.57 -18.77
N ALA A 162 -16.93 3.52 -17.57
CA ALA A 162 -18.17 2.79 -17.34
C ALA A 162 -19.27 3.46 -18.17
N CYS A 163 -19.66 2.81 -19.27
CA CYS A 163 -20.85 3.15 -20.05
C CYS A 163 -22.12 2.92 -19.23
#